data_AF-A0A4P5QQA9-F1
#
_entry.id   AF-A0A4P5QQA9-F1
#
_cell.length_a   1.000
_cell.length_b   1.000
_cell.length_c   1.000
_cell.angle_alpha   90.00
_cell.angle_beta   90.00
_cell.angle_gamma   90.00
#
_symmetry.space_group_name_H-M   'P 1'
#
loop_
_entity.id
_entity.type
_entity.pdbx_description
1 polymer ?
#
loop_
_entity_poly.entity_id
_entity_poly.type
_entity_poly.pdbx_seq_one_letter_code
_entity_poly.pdbx_strand_id
1 'polypeptide(L)' 'MSILAELTGNLHIGLAALGAAIGVGLIGSKAAEATGRNPGAAGDIRNIAIILAALAEGIVFFAIYLAK' A
#
# COMPACT_ATOMS: atom_id res chain seq x y z
N MET A 1 34.49 2.45 0.75
CA MET A 1 33.64 1.55 -0.06
C MET A 1 32.97 0.59 0.91
N SER A 2 31.69 0.64 1.26
CA SER A 2 30.59 1.57 1.00
C SER A 2 29.56 1.29 2.10
N ILE A 3 28.97 2.31 2.72
CA ILE A 3 27.89 2.18 3.73
C ILE A 3 26.73 1.27 3.25
N LEU A 4 26.53 1.17 1.94
CA LEU A 4 25.55 0.26 1.31
C LEU A 4 25.88 -1.23 1.47
N ALA A 5 27.16 -1.59 1.67
CA ALA A 5 27.57 -2.98 1.89
C ALA A 5 27.31 -3.44 3.34
N GLU A 6 27.08 -2.51 4.27
CA GLU A 6 26.74 -2.79 5.67
C GLU A 6 25.22 -2.80 5.94
N LEU A 7 24.39 -2.50 4.93
CA LEU A 7 22.94 -2.66 5.03
C LEU A 7 22.58 -4.16 5.09
N THR A 8 22.65 -4.72 6.28
CA THR A 8 22.21 -6.09 6.61
C THR A 8 20.75 -6.10 7.03
N GLY A 9 19.97 -7.10 6.59
CA GLY A 9 18.59 -7.34 7.03
C GLY A 9 17.48 -7.05 6.01
N ASN A 10 16.23 -6.94 6.48
CA ASN A 10 15.02 -6.91 5.65
C ASN A 10 14.60 -5.50 5.19
N LEU A 11 15.56 -4.64 4.84
CA LEU A 11 15.27 -3.26 4.44
C LEU A 11 14.31 -3.17 3.24
N HIS A 12 14.44 -4.09 2.28
CA HIS A 12 13.55 -4.17 1.12
C HIS A 12 12.09 -4.43 1.52
N ILE A 13 11.84 -5.23 2.57
CA ILE A 13 10.50 -5.42 3.12
C ILE A 13 9.99 -4.10 3.72
N GLY A 14 10.82 -3.41 4.50
CA GLY A 14 10.44 -2.13 5.11
C GLY A 14 10.08 -1.07 4.07
N LEU A 15 10.85 -0.99 2.98
CA LEU A 15 10.57 -0.08 1.87
C LEU A 15 9.30 -0.47 1.11
N ALA A 16 9.06 -1.77 0.88
CA ALA A 16 7.83 -2.24 0.26
C ALA A 16 6.61 -1.92 1.14
N ALA A 17 6.69 -2.17 2.45
CA ALA A 17 5.64 -1.86 3.40
C ALA A 17 5.34 -0.36 3.48
N LEU A 18 6.39 0.49 3.46
CA LEU A 18 6.22 1.94 3.44
C LEU A 18 5.50 2.41 2.16
N GLY A 19 5.89 1.90 1.00
CA GLY A 19 5.23 2.20 -0.27
C GLY A 19 3.75 1.79 -0.27
N ALA A 20 3.44 0.60 0.24
CA ALA A 20 2.07 0.13 0.36
C ALA A 20 1.24 0.97 1.34
N ALA A 21 1.79 1.33 2.50
CA ALA A 21 1.10 2.18 3.48
C ALA A 21 0.73 3.56 2.89
N ILE A 22 1.64 4.17 2.13
CA ILE A 22 1.37 5.43 1.41
C ILE A 22 0.27 5.21 0.36
N GLY A 23 0.38 4.14 -0.44
CA GLY A 23 -0.62 3.81 -1.47
C GLY A 23 -2.03 3.62 -0.90
N VAL A 24 -2.16 2.79 0.14
CA VAL A 24 -3.43 2.54 0.84
C VAL A 24 -3.97 3.82 1.47
N GLY A 25 -3.11 4.63 2.09
CA GLY A 25 -3.51 5.92 2.68
C GLY A 25 -4.09 6.88 1.64
N LEU A 26 -3.48 6.96 0.45
CA LEU A 26 -3.99 7.78 -0.66
C LEU A 26 -5.33 7.25 -1.19
N ILE A 27 -5.47 5.94 -1.35
CA ILE A 27 -6.72 5.30 -1.77
C ILE A 27 -7.84 5.62 -0.77
N GLY A 28 -7.58 5.45 0.53
CA GLY A 28 -8.55 5.74 1.59
C GLY A 28 -8.96 7.21 1.63
N SER A 29 -7.99 8.13 1.52
CA SER A 29 -8.25 9.57 1.45
C SER A 29 -9.16 9.93 0.26
N LYS A 30 -8.85 9.41 -0.94
CA LYS A 30 -9.65 9.70 -2.14
C LYS A 30 -11.02 9.03 -2.11
N ALA A 31 -11.13 7.83 -1.54
CA ALA A 31 -12.40 7.17 -1.32
C ALA A 31 -13.30 7.96 -0.34
N ALA A 32 -12.74 8.50 0.73
CA ALA A 32 -13.46 9.34 1.69
C ALA A 32 -13.94 10.65 1.05
N GLU A 33 -13.08 11.35 0.30
CA GLU A 33 -13.47 12.54 -0.47
C GLU A 33 -14.60 12.24 -1.48
N ALA A 34 -14.46 11.16 -2.25
CA ALA A 34 -15.44 10.77 -3.26
C ALA A 34 -16.78 10.39 -2.62
N THR A 35 -16.76 9.69 -1.49
CA THR A 35 -17.95 9.30 -0.73
C THR A 35 -18.67 10.53 -0.16
N GLY A 36 -17.91 11.49 0.39
CA GLY A 36 -18.48 12.74 0.89
C GLY A 36 -19.14 13.57 -0.21
N ARG A 37 -18.58 13.57 -1.43
CA ARG A 37 -19.16 14.25 -2.60
C ARG A 37 -20.35 13.52 -3.19
N ASN A 38 -20.37 12.18 -3.15
CA ASN A 38 -21.41 11.34 -3.74
C ASN A 38 -21.85 10.22 -2.77
N PRO A 39 -22.64 10.53 -1.73
CA PRO A 39 -23.02 9.54 -0.70
C PRO A 39 -23.78 8.33 -1.25
N GLY A 40 -24.57 8.51 -2.32
CA GLY A 40 -25.31 7.43 -2.98
C GLY A 40 -24.42 6.37 -3.65
N ALA A 41 -23.16 6.70 -3.94
CA ALA A 41 -22.19 5.79 -4.58
C ALA A 41 -21.21 5.16 -3.57
N ALA A 42 -21.45 5.31 -2.26
CA ALA A 42 -20.51 4.85 -1.22
C ALA A 42 -20.15 3.35 -1.32
N GLY A 43 -21.10 2.51 -1.71
CA GLY A 43 -20.87 1.07 -1.91
C GLY A 43 -19.86 0.79 -3.01
N ASP A 44 -20.05 1.40 -4.19
CA ASP A 44 -19.17 1.22 -5.34
C ASP A 44 -17.78 1.79 -5.08
N ILE A 45 -17.70 2.95 -4.43
CA ILE A 45 -16.43 3.59 -4.03
C ILE A 45 -15.68 2.69 -3.04
N ARG A 46 -16.37 2.10 -2.06
CA ARG A 46 -15.75 1.15 -1.12
C ARG A 46 -15.23 -0.09 -1.84
N ASN A 47 -15.99 -0.63 -2.79
CA ASN A 47 -15.60 -1.82 -3.53
C ASN A 47 -14.29 -1.59 -4.31
N ILE A 48 -14.20 -0.49 -5.08
CA ILE A 48 -12.98 -0.17 -5.82
C ILE A 48 -11.81 0.14 -4.86
N ALA A 49 -12.07 0.83 -3.75
CA ALA A 49 -11.04 1.16 -2.77
C ALA A 49 -10.40 -0.08 -2.14
N ILE A 50 -11.21 -1.08 -1.75
CA ILE A 50 -10.70 -2.33 -1.18
C ILE A 50 -9.87 -3.12 -2.21
N ILE A 51 -10.32 -3.18 -3.47
CA ILE A 51 -9.57 -3.87 -4.54
C ILE A 51 -8.21 -3.21 -4.75
N LEU A 52 -8.17 -1.87 -4.83
CA LEU A 52 -6.93 -1.13 -5.01
C LEU A 52 -6.01 -1.24 -3.79
N ALA A 53 -6.57 -1.22 -2.58
CA ALA A 53 -5.79 -1.41 -1.35
C ALA A 53 -5.17 -2.80 -1.32
N ALA A 54 -5.93 -3.84 -1.65
CA ALA A 54 -5.41 -5.21 -1.73
C ALA A 54 -4.31 -5.37 -2.77
N LEU A 55 -4.41 -4.69 -3.93
CA LEU A 55 -3.35 -4.70 -4.94
C LEU A 55 -2.08 -4.00 -4.45
N ALA A 56 -2.21 -2.89 -3.72
CA ALA A 56 -1.08 -2.18 -3.13
C ALA A 56 -0.38 -3.02 -2.04
N GLU A 57 -1.16 -3.69 -1.18
CA GLU A 57 -0.63 -4.58 -0.13
C GLU A 57 -0.04 -5.88 -0.70
N GLY A 58 -0.56 -6.37 -1.84
CA GLY A 58 -0.09 -7.59 -2.51
C GLY A 58 1.42 -7.60 -2.77
N ILE A 59 2.00 -6.43 -3.09
CA ILE A 59 3.43 -6.28 -3.35
C ILE A 59 4.28 -6.53 -2.10
N VAL A 60 3.77 -6.19 -0.91
CA VAL A 60 4.47 -6.42 0.37
C VAL A 60 4.58 -7.90 0.66
N PHE A 61 3.54 -8.68 0.36
CA PHE A 61 3.59 -10.13 0.52
C PHE A 61 4.66 -10.78 -0.35
N PHE A 62 4.88 -10.29 -1.58
CA PHE A 62 6.00 -10.74 -2.40
C PHE A 62 7.35 -10.35 -1.79
N ALA A 63 7.49 -9.14 -1.27
CA ALA A 63 8.73 -8.70 -0.62
C ALA A 63 9.04 -9.55 0.63
N ILE A 64 8.03 -9.89 1.43
CA ILE A 64 8.16 -10.79 2.59
C ILE A 64 8.54 -12.20 2.14
N TYR A 65 7.85 -12.74 1.13
CA TYR A 65 8.09 -14.10 0.64
C TYR A 65 9.50 -14.28 0.05
N LEU A 66 10.04 -13.25 -0.59
CA LEU A 66 11.38 -13.28 -1.19
C LEU A 66 12.51 -13.04 -0.17
N ALA A 67 12.18 -12.54 1.03
CA ALA A 67 13.14 -12.41 2.12
C ALA A 67 13.53 -13.79 2.65
N LYS A 68 14.83 -14.03 2.81
CA LYS A 68 15.41 -15.29 3.28
C LYS A 68 16.02 -15.12 4.65
#